data_AF-A0AAU4HQS6-F1
#
_entry.id   AF-A0AAU4HQS6-F1
#
_cell.length_a   1.000
_cell.length_b   1.000
_cell.length_c   1.000
_cell.angle_alpha   90.00
_cell.angle_beta   90.00
_cell.angle_gamma   90.00
#
_symmetry.space_group_name_H-M   'P 1'
#
loop_
_entity.id
_entity.type
_entity.pdbx_description
1 polymer ?
#
loop_
_entity_poly.entity_id
_entity_poly.type
_entity_poly.pdbx_seq_one_letter_code
_entity_poly.pdbx_strand_id
1 'polypeptide(L)'
;MTSSWNEAKGLTVRAGCALVPLLVLTACGHDGAGRAQPGAAHTSSDGGFRTASLTQGSRLVITTQGGVRVIGTDDDHLTVDEAVLAHGDGDGGTYSLDLPCDEGDDRAKVNCGGMPLVRVPSGVTLTVRARNAGIDVSDVRGALSLSTVNGDVTVQDAGTKSARQHLVTRNGSVRATGLKGAGIEAETVNGDVDLGCAHSPGTLDGVTRNGSVRVTLPSDAPAYATDAQTVNGRSTTNIPSDASDHTHRLSLRTVNGDTEARRG
;
A
#
# COMPACT_ATOMS: atom_id res chain seq x y z
N MET A 1 -63.08 16.46 -55.66
CA MET A 1 -64.12 17.40 -56.07
C MET A 1 -64.31 18.43 -54.96
N THR A 2 -63.94 19.67 -55.29
CA THR A 2 -64.52 20.96 -54.82
C THR A 2 -64.53 21.23 -53.30
N SER A 3 -64.09 22.37 -52.77
CA SER A 3 -63.84 23.69 -53.33
C SER A 3 -63.14 24.52 -52.23
N SER A 4 -62.20 25.43 -52.55
CA SER A 4 -62.42 26.91 -52.49
C SER A 4 -62.12 27.52 -51.10
N TRP A 5 -61.46 28.68 -50.91
CA TRP A 5 -61.04 29.77 -51.80
C TRP A 5 -60.02 30.70 -51.09
N ASN A 6 -59.25 31.38 -51.94
CA ASN A 6 -58.76 32.76 -51.94
C ASN A 6 -58.01 33.42 -50.76
N GLU A 7 -56.87 33.98 -51.17
CA GLU A 7 -56.11 35.09 -50.60
C GLU A 7 -56.94 36.36 -50.37
N ALA A 8 -56.58 37.10 -49.31
CA ALA A 8 -56.59 38.56 -49.32
C ALA A 8 -55.53 39.13 -48.37
N LYS A 9 -54.77 40.10 -48.89
CA LYS A 9 -53.73 40.90 -48.23
C LYS A 9 -54.34 41.97 -47.32
N GLY A 10 -53.59 42.43 -46.30
CA GLY A 10 -53.90 43.68 -45.60
C GLY A 10 -53.06 43.92 -44.35
N LEU A 11 -52.21 44.94 -44.42
CA LEU A 11 -51.21 45.39 -43.43
C LEU A 11 -51.83 46.35 -42.38
N THR A 12 -51.07 46.61 -41.29
CA THR A 12 -51.14 47.74 -40.30
C THR A 12 -52.02 47.49 -39.05
N VAL A 13 -51.68 47.85 -37.79
CA VAL A 13 -50.67 48.77 -37.24
C VAL A 13 -50.55 48.61 -35.69
N ARG A 14 -49.37 48.97 -35.15
CA ARG A 14 -49.01 49.55 -33.81
C ARG A 14 -49.18 48.82 -32.46
N ALA A 15 -48.02 48.80 -31.79
CA ALA A 15 -47.71 49.37 -30.46
C ALA A 15 -48.15 48.63 -29.18
N GLY A 16 -47.16 48.33 -28.35
CA GLY A 16 -47.34 47.98 -26.94
C GLY A 16 -46.05 47.42 -26.34
N CYS A 17 -45.17 48.29 -25.84
CA CYS A 17 -44.05 47.90 -24.99
C CYS A 17 -44.57 47.18 -23.74
N ALA A 18 -44.29 45.88 -23.63
CA ALA A 18 -44.47 45.14 -22.38
C ALA A 18 -43.11 45.07 -21.66
N LEU A 19 -42.98 45.89 -20.61
CA LEU A 19 -41.98 45.74 -19.56
C LEU A 19 -42.19 44.40 -18.86
N VAL A 20 -41.29 43.44 -19.10
CA VAL A 20 -41.20 42.19 -18.32
C VAL A 20 -40.29 42.46 -17.12
N PRO A 21 -40.73 42.24 -15.88
CA PRO A 21 -39.88 42.43 -14.71
C PRO A 21 -38.79 41.35 -14.66
N LEU A 22 -37.53 41.80 -14.56
CA LEU A 22 -36.41 40.95 -14.17
C LEU A 22 -36.64 40.45 -12.74
N LEU A 23 -36.95 39.16 -12.60
CA LEU A 23 -36.81 38.44 -11.34
C LEU A 23 -35.31 38.25 -11.06
N VAL A 24 -34.79 39.10 -10.17
CA VAL A 24 -33.47 38.92 -9.56
C VAL A 24 -33.60 37.76 -8.56
N LEU A 25 -33.24 36.56 -8.97
CA LEU A 25 -33.00 35.45 -8.05
C LEU A 25 -31.70 35.74 -7.29
N THR A 26 -31.83 36.33 -6.11
CA THR A 26 -30.79 36.33 -5.09
C THR A 26 -30.57 34.88 -4.65
N ALA A 27 -29.64 34.20 -5.29
CA ALA A 27 -29.14 32.90 -4.86
C ALA A 27 -28.41 33.12 -3.51
N CYS A 28 -29.09 32.81 -2.41
CA CYS A 28 -28.45 32.65 -1.12
C CYS A 28 -27.53 31.43 -1.23
N GLY A 29 -26.22 31.67 -1.20
CA GLY A 29 -25.20 30.64 -1.07
C GLY A 29 -25.50 29.81 0.17
N HIS A 30 -25.88 28.55 -0.04
CA HIS A 30 -25.81 27.52 0.98
C HIS A 30 -24.48 26.82 0.79
N ASP A 31 -23.69 26.84 1.87
CA ASP A 31 -22.46 26.07 2.02
C ASP A 31 -22.74 24.60 1.70
N GLY A 32 -22.38 24.22 0.48
CA GLY A 32 -22.35 22.84 0.06
C GLY A 32 -21.23 22.16 0.82
N ALA A 33 -21.58 21.47 1.91
CA ALA A 33 -20.81 20.34 2.40
C ALA A 33 -20.76 19.31 1.25
N GLY A 34 -19.77 19.48 0.37
CA GLY A 34 -19.50 18.56 -0.72
C GLY A 34 -19.26 17.19 -0.11
N ARG A 35 -20.10 16.22 -0.47
CA ARG A 35 -19.76 14.82 -0.25
C ARG A 35 -18.42 14.59 -0.93
N ALA A 36 -17.36 14.41 -0.15
CA ALA A 36 -16.06 14.01 -0.66
C ALA A 36 -16.27 12.75 -1.52
N GLN A 37 -15.93 12.85 -2.81
CA GLN A 37 -15.93 11.68 -3.67
C GLN A 37 -14.79 10.76 -3.22
N PRO A 38 -15.05 9.46 -3.00
CA PRO A 38 -13.98 8.50 -2.74
C PRO A 38 -12.91 8.61 -3.85
N GLY A 39 -11.65 8.80 -3.47
CA GLY A 39 -10.53 8.95 -4.41
C GLY A 39 -10.17 10.39 -4.80
N ALA A 40 -10.84 11.43 -4.28
CA ALA A 40 -10.41 12.81 -4.52
C ALA A 40 -9.08 13.10 -3.80
N ALA A 41 -8.02 13.32 -4.59
CA ALA A 41 -6.71 13.74 -4.09
C ALA A 41 -6.66 15.26 -3.95
N HIS A 42 -6.23 15.75 -2.79
CA HIS A 42 -5.92 17.17 -2.61
C HIS A 42 -4.47 17.42 -3.02
N THR A 43 -4.30 18.10 -4.16
CA THR A 43 -3.03 18.62 -4.63
C THR A 43 -2.76 19.98 -3.99
N SER A 44 -1.50 20.22 -3.64
CA SER A 44 -1.05 21.54 -3.20
C SER A 44 -0.99 22.53 -4.36
N SER A 45 -0.96 23.84 -4.04
CA SER A 45 -0.82 24.94 -5.02
C SER A 45 0.38 24.78 -5.96
N ASP A 46 1.37 23.98 -5.55
CA ASP A 46 2.64 23.76 -6.25
C ASP A 46 2.65 22.40 -6.98
N GLY A 47 1.50 21.75 -7.14
CA GLY A 47 1.35 20.49 -7.91
C GLY A 47 1.76 19.20 -7.18
N GLY A 48 2.21 19.27 -5.93
CA GLY A 48 2.56 18.09 -5.12
C GLY A 48 1.34 17.46 -4.45
N PHE A 49 1.28 16.13 -4.41
CA PHE A 49 0.30 15.38 -3.64
C PHE A 49 0.49 15.62 -2.13
N ARG A 50 -0.62 15.76 -1.39
CA ARG A 50 -0.59 15.87 0.08
C ARG A 50 -1.44 14.84 0.78
N THR A 51 -2.71 14.71 0.35
CA THR A 51 -3.63 13.76 0.95
C THR A 51 -4.65 13.23 -0.05
N ALA A 52 -5.09 11.98 0.16
CA ALA A 52 -6.22 11.38 -0.53
C ALA A 52 -7.01 10.50 0.45
N SER A 53 -8.33 10.50 0.35
CA SER A 53 -9.17 9.55 1.10
C SER A 53 -9.14 8.19 0.43
N LEU A 54 -8.80 7.15 1.19
CA LEU A 54 -8.83 5.76 0.74
C LEU A 54 -9.90 4.98 1.51
N THR A 55 -10.69 4.19 0.79
CA THR A 55 -11.69 3.33 1.41
C THR A 55 -11.05 2.03 1.89
N GLN A 56 -11.66 1.40 2.89
CA GLN A 56 -11.23 0.07 3.35
C GLN A 56 -11.23 -0.94 2.19
N GLY A 57 -10.17 -1.72 2.06
CA GLY A 57 -10.00 -2.67 0.96
C GLY A 57 -9.41 -2.06 -0.33
N SER A 58 -9.19 -0.74 -0.38
CA SER A 58 -8.45 -0.10 -1.46
C SER A 58 -7.03 -0.66 -1.58
N ARG A 59 -6.50 -0.71 -2.80
CA ARG A 59 -5.12 -1.07 -3.07
C ARG A 59 -4.27 0.19 -3.18
N LEU A 60 -3.25 0.33 -2.33
CA LEU A 60 -2.25 1.38 -2.43
C LEU A 60 -0.96 0.82 -3.03
N VAL A 61 -0.44 1.48 -4.06
CA VAL A 61 0.83 1.13 -4.71
C VAL A 61 1.79 2.30 -4.59
N ILE A 62 2.85 2.15 -3.79
CA ILE A 62 3.90 3.14 -3.64
C ILE A 62 5.11 2.74 -4.48
N THR A 63 5.60 3.65 -5.32
CA THR A 63 6.84 3.46 -6.10
C THR A 63 7.85 4.54 -5.74
N THR A 64 9.11 4.14 -5.53
CA THR A 64 10.21 5.05 -5.23
C THR A 64 11.53 4.50 -5.76
N GLN A 65 12.46 5.38 -6.15
CA GLN A 65 13.85 4.95 -6.41
C GLN A 65 14.65 4.83 -5.10
N GLY A 66 14.35 5.65 -4.10
CA GLY A 66 14.99 5.59 -2.78
C GLY A 66 14.31 4.58 -1.87
N GLY A 67 13.99 5.00 -0.65
CA GLY A 67 13.29 4.20 0.35
C GLY A 67 11.99 4.86 0.76
N VAL A 68 11.31 4.27 1.74
CA VAL A 68 10.07 4.82 2.31
C VAL A 68 9.82 4.26 3.70
N ARG A 69 9.30 5.11 4.59
CA ARG A 69 8.71 4.69 5.86
C ARG A 69 7.19 4.79 5.74
N VAL A 70 6.48 3.71 6.05
CA VAL A 70 5.03 3.64 6.02
C VAL A 70 4.50 3.34 7.42
N ILE A 71 3.58 4.17 7.90
CA ILE A 71 2.92 3.99 9.20
C ILE A 71 1.42 3.83 8.97
N GLY A 72 0.83 2.76 9.48
CA GLY A 72 -0.61 2.57 9.51
C GLY A 72 -1.29 3.52 10.51
N THR A 73 -2.44 4.06 10.14
CA THR A 73 -3.23 5.00 10.96
C THR A 73 -4.69 4.56 11.00
N ASP A 74 -5.41 5.03 12.02
CA ASP A 74 -6.85 4.83 12.15
C ASP A 74 -7.67 5.85 11.33
N ASP A 75 -6.99 6.84 10.73
CA ASP A 75 -7.58 7.81 9.82
C ASP A 75 -7.91 7.16 8.46
N ASP A 76 -8.80 7.79 7.69
CA ASP A 76 -9.20 7.37 6.34
C ASP A 76 -8.40 8.08 5.22
N HIS A 77 -7.37 8.85 5.61
CA HIS A 77 -6.53 9.63 4.71
C HIS A 77 -5.13 9.03 4.54
N LEU A 78 -4.72 8.86 3.28
CA LEU A 78 -3.32 8.73 2.89
C LEU A 78 -2.67 10.10 3.02
N THR A 79 -1.57 10.24 3.77
CA THR A 79 -0.83 11.51 3.87
C THR A 79 0.66 11.34 3.63
N VAL A 80 1.28 12.34 3.03
CA VAL A 80 2.73 12.44 2.81
C VAL A 80 3.24 13.73 3.46
N ASP A 81 4.43 13.68 4.07
CA ASP A 81 5.06 14.86 4.69
C ASP A 81 5.19 16.03 3.69
N GLU A 82 4.95 17.26 4.13
CA GLU A 82 4.86 18.43 3.23
C GLU A 82 6.14 18.72 2.43
N ALA A 83 7.30 18.35 2.99
CA ALA A 83 8.60 18.55 2.35
C ALA A 83 8.90 17.52 1.23
N VAL A 84 8.09 16.47 1.13
CA VAL A 84 8.30 15.36 0.20
C VAL A 84 7.51 15.62 -1.08
N LEU A 85 8.20 15.61 -2.23
CA LEU A 85 7.52 15.60 -3.52
C LEU A 85 6.92 14.21 -3.76
N ALA A 86 5.63 14.19 -4.09
CA ALA A 86 4.88 12.99 -4.43
C ALA A 86 3.85 13.27 -5.52
N HIS A 87 3.59 12.26 -6.36
CA HIS A 87 2.53 12.28 -7.36
C HIS A 87 1.54 11.16 -7.07
N GLY A 88 0.29 11.53 -6.81
CA GLY A 88 -0.79 10.62 -6.50
C GLY A 88 -1.82 10.58 -7.62
N ASP A 89 -2.26 9.38 -7.99
CA ASP A 89 -3.33 9.15 -8.96
C ASP A 89 -4.16 7.94 -8.53
N GLY A 90 -5.46 7.92 -8.82
CA GLY A 90 -6.31 6.80 -8.43
C GLY A 90 -7.70 6.79 -9.07
N ASP A 91 -8.28 5.60 -9.12
CA ASP A 91 -9.55 5.32 -9.81
C ASP A 91 -10.66 4.78 -8.87
N GLY A 92 -10.45 4.91 -7.55
CA GLY A 92 -11.38 4.45 -6.52
C GLY A 92 -11.22 2.99 -6.09
N GLY A 93 -10.42 2.18 -6.81
CA GLY A 93 -10.04 0.82 -6.40
C GLY A 93 -8.55 0.66 -6.15
N THR A 94 -7.73 1.31 -6.99
CA THR A 94 -6.28 1.38 -6.83
C THR A 94 -5.83 2.83 -6.77
N TYR A 95 -4.95 3.13 -5.83
CA TYR A 95 -4.27 4.41 -5.71
C TYR A 95 -2.77 4.20 -5.92
N SER A 96 -2.18 4.92 -6.86
CA SER A 96 -0.76 4.93 -7.13
C SER A 96 -0.14 6.18 -6.51
N LEU A 97 0.93 6.01 -5.76
CA LEU A 97 1.74 7.08 -5.18
C LEU A 97 3.17 6.92 -5.66
N ASP A 98 3.63 7.83 -6.50
CA ASP A 98 5.02 7.90 -6.95
C ASP A 98 5.79 8.93 -6.11
N LEU A 99 6.95 8.51 -5.61
CA LEU A 99 7.91 9.35 -4.91
C LEU A 99 9.11 9.53 -5.83
N PRO A 100 9.07 10.53 -6.74
CA PRO A 100 10.10 10.70 -7.75
C PRO A 100 11.44 11.05 -7.10
N CYS A 101 12.51 10.59 -7.72
CA CYS A 101 13.87 10.96 -7.37
C CYS A 101 14.50 11.62 -8.60
N ASP A 102 14.87 12.89 -8.44
CA ASP A 102 15.66 13.66 -9.40
C ASP A 102 16.68 14.48 -8.62
N GLU A 103 17.97 14.26 -8.89
CA GLU A 103 19.08 14.97 -8.24
C GLU A 103 19.16 16.45 -8.66
N GLY A 104 18.52 16.82 -9.77
CA GLY A 104 18.44 18.18 -10.28
C GLY A 104 17.27 19.00 -9.75
N ASP A 105 16.34 18.37 -9.02
CA ASP A 105 15.18 19.03 -8.39
C ASP A 105 15.33 18.95 -6.86
N ASP A 106 15.50 20.11 -6.21
CA ASP A 106 15.68 20.19 -4.75
C ASP A 106 14.56 19.51 -3.95
N ARG A 107 13.33 19.46 -4.47
CA ARG A 107 12.19 18.81 -3.83
C ARG A 107 12.15 17.30 -4.06
N ALA A 108 12.62 16.82 -5.21
CA ALA A 108 12.67 15.39 -5.52
C ALA A 108 13.92 14.72 -4.95
N LYS A 109 15.01 15.46 -4.81
CA LYS A 109 16.30 14.98 -4.33
C LYS A 109 16.24 14.37 -2.93
N VAL A 110 15.33 14.84 -2.08
CA VAL A 110 15.10 14.25 -0.74
C VAL A 110 14.67 12.78 -0.81
N ASN A 111 14.07 12.35 -1.92
CA ASN A 111 13.66 10.96 -2.15
C ASN A 111 14.79 10.09 -2.70
N CYS A 112 15.91 10.65 -3.16
CA CYS A 112 17.03 9.94 -3.83
C CYS A 112 17.93 9.14 -2.87
N GLY A 113 17.35 8.52 -1.85
CA GLY A 113 18.08 7.83 -0.78
C GLY A 113 17.51 8.14 0.61
N GLY A 114 16.58 9.09 0.69
CA GLY A 114 15.80 9.34 1.90
C GLY A 114 14.79 8.23 2.19
N MET A 115 14.21 8.33 3.39
CA MET A 115 13.12 7.49 3.89
C MET A 115 11.92 8.38 4.22
N PRO A 116 11.26 8.98 3.21
CA PRO A 116 10.08 9.83 3.42
C PRO A 116 8.98 9.05 4.16
N LEU A 117 8.26 9.74 5.04
CA LEU A 117 7.16 9.17 5.79
C LEU A 117 5.85 9.28 5.00
N VAL A 118 5.16 8.15 4.88
CA VAL A 118 3.82 8.02 4.32
C VAL A 118 2.92 7.41 5.39
N ARG A 119 1.80 8.07 5.70
CA ARG A 119 0.78 7.53 6.62
C ARG A 119 -0.34 6.95 5.79
N VAL A 120 -0.73 5.72 6.09
CA VAL A 120 -1.73 4.99 5.33
C VAL A 120 -2.91 4.61 6.21
N PRO A 121 -4.14 4.67 5.69
CA PRO A 121 -5.33 4.18 6.41
C PRO A 121 -5.24 2.70 6.73
N SER A 122 -5.89 2.29 7.80
CA SER A 122 -6.06 0.88 8.12
C SER A 122 -6.91 0.15 7.06
N GLY A 123 -6.66 -1.15 6.85
CA GLY A 123 -7.45 -1.97 5.94
C GLY A 123 -7.11 -1.82 4.46
N VAL A 124 -6.06 -1.07 4.10
CA VAL A 124 -5.55 -1.02 2.72
C VAL A 124 -4.68 -2.23 2.41
N THR A 125 -4.69 -2.66 1.15
CA THR A 125 -3.66 -3.59 0.64
C THR A 125 -2.48 -2.77 0.14
N LEU A 126 -1.33 -2.89 0.81
CA LEU A 126 -0.14 -2.08 0.54
C LEU A 126 0.84 -2.84 -0.36
N THR A 127 1.16 -2.24 -1.51
CA THR A 127 2.29 -2.63 -2.35
C THR A 127 3.35 -1.52 -2.31
N VAL A 128 4.60 -1.86 -2.01
CA VAL A 128 5.72 -0.91 -2.06
C VAL A 128 6.83 -1.47 -2.95
N ARG A 129 7.27 -0.65 -3.91
CA ARG A 129 8.42 -0.95 -4.78
C ARG A 129 9.47 0.13 -4.60
N ALA A 130 10.59 -0.27 -4.02
CA ALA A 130 11.79 0.56 -3.85
C ALA A 130 12.94 -0.03 -4.67
N ARG A 131 14.07 0.71 -4.76
CA ARG A 131 15.25 0.21 -5.48
C ARG A 131 16.55 0.40 -4.72
N ASN A 132 16.85 1.60 -4.24
CA ASN A 132 18.18 1.96 -3.76
C ASN A 132 18.27 2.11 -2.23
N ALA A 133 17.13 2.13 -1.53
CA ALA A 133 17.10 2.09 -0.07
C ALA A 133 16.00 1.16 0.46
N GLY A 134 15.88 1.12 1.78
CA GLY A 134 15.01 0.19 2.49
C GLY A 134 13.53 0.56 2.47
N ILE A 135 12.72 -0.38 2.94
CA ILE A 135 11.29 -0.20 3.19
C ILE A 135 11.07 -0.46 4.68
N ASP A 136 10.50 0.52 5.39
CA ASP A 136 10.16 0.43 6.81
C ASP A 136 8.64 0.53 6.95
N VAL A 137 7.98 -0.52 7.44
CA VAL A 137 6.52 -0.57 7.60
C VAL A 137 6.17 -0.84 9.05
N SER A 138 5.31 -0.01 9.64
CA SER A 138 4.77 -0.21 10.98
C SER A 138 3.26 -0.02 11.02
N ASP A 139 2.57 -0.79 11.87
CA ASP A 139 1.14 -0.65 12.19
C ASP A 139 0.16 -0.77 11.02
N VAL A 140 0.62 -1.19 9.83
CA VAL A 140 -0.25 -1.36 8.66
C VAL A 140 -1.12 -2.60 8.81
N ARG A 141 -2.43 -2.40 8.97
CA ARG A 141 -3.41 -3.48 9.10
C ARG A 141 -3.97 -3.91 7.75
N GLY A 142 -3.22 -4.73 7.01
CA GLY A 142 -3.62 -5.19 5.68
C GLY A 142 -2.70 -6.26 5.11
N ALA A 143 -2.88 -6.57 3.82
CA ALA A 143 -1.92 -7.39 3.07
C ALA A 143 -0.74 -6.54 2.60
N LEU A 144 0.47 -7.08 2.71
CA LEU A 144 1.71 -6.41 2.35
C LEU A 144 2.39 -7.12 1.18
N SER A 145 2.80 -6.34 0.19
CA SER A 145 3.69 -6.77 -0.89
C SER A 145 4.83 -5.76 -1.01
N LEU A 146 5.95 -6.05 -0.34
CA LEU A 146 7.09 -5.15 -0.21
C LEU A 146 8.26 -5.71 -1.02
N SER A 147 8.86 -4.89 -1.87
CA SER A 147 10.02 -5.29 -2.67
C SER A 147 11.03 -4.15 -2.82
N THR A 148 12.29 -4.41 -2.51
CA THR A 148 13.42 -3.51 -2.83
C THR A 148 14.60 -4.28 -3.46
N VAL A 149 15.53 -3.57 -4.10
CA VAL A 149 16.73 -4.20 -4.70
C VAL A 149 17.94 -4.05 -3.78
N ASN A 150 18.11 -2.88 -3.20
CA ASN A 150 19.18 -2.54 -2.28
C ASN A 150 18.55 -1.88 -1.05
N GLY A 151 18.73 -2.49 0.11
CA GLY A 151 18.15 -2.03 1.36
C GLY A 151 17.37 -3.12 2.08
N ASP A 152 17.19 -2.89 3.38
CA ASP A 152 16.46 -3.80 4.24
C ASP A 152 14.94 -3.62 4.07
N VAL A 153 14.18 -4.69 4.28
CA VAL A 153 12.73 -4.63 4.47
C VAL A 153 12.47 -4.87 5.94
N THR A 154 12.00 -3.85 6.65
CA THR A 154 11.68 -3.91 8.08
C THR A 154 10.17 -3.78 8.27
N VAL A 155 9.58 -4.69 9.03
CA VAL A 155 8.14 -4.71 9.32
C VAL A 155 7.90 -4.86 10.82
N GLN A 156 7.06 -4.00 11.39
CA GLN A 156 6.73 -3.98 12.82
C GLN A 156 5.22 -3.94 13.02
N ASP A 157 4.69 -4.89 13.79
CA ASP A 157 3.27 -4.95 14.22
C ASP A 157 2.23 -4.84 13.09
N ALA A 158 2.61 -5.31 11.89
CA ALA A 158 1.79 -5.20 10.69
C ALA A 158 1.11 -6.52 10.29
N GLY A 159 0.11 -6.38 9.41
CA GLY A 159 -0.64 -7.50 8.85
C GLY A 159 -1.96 -7.81 9.57
N THR A 160 -2.68 -8.78 9.03
CA THR A 160 -3.90 -9.34 9.64
C THR A 160 -3.86 -10.86 9.57
N LYS A 161 -4.61 -11.56 10.43
CA LYS A 161 -4.61 -13.03 10.49
C LYS A 161 -4.99 -13.71 9.17
N SER A 162 -5.76 -13.05 8.32
CA SER A 162 -6.24 -13.60 7.04
C SER A 162 -5.44 -13.13 5.83
N ALA A 163 -4.54 -12.17 5.99
CA ALA A 163 -3.78 -11.59 4.89
C ALA A 163 -2.57 -12.44 4.50
N ARG A 164 -2.10 -12.26 3.25
CA ARG A 164 -0.80 -12.77 2.81
C ARG A 164 0.25 -11.67 2.87
N GLN A 165 1.43 -12.00 3.38
CA GLN A 165 2.56 -11.09 3.51
C GLN A 165 3.69 -11.57 2.60
N HIS A 166 4.16 -10.69 1.73
CA HIS A 166 5.22 -10.99 0.77
C HIS A 166 6.31 -9.92 0.88
N LEU A 167 7.48 -10.31 1.37
CA LEU A 167 8.56 -9.42 1.79
C LEU A 167 9.86 -9.79 1.07
N VAL A 168 10.30 -8.98 0.11
CA VAL A 168 11.44 -9.35 -0.75
C VAL A 168 12.48 -8.24 -0.79
N THR A 169 13.75 -8.63 -0.68
CA THR A 169 14.89 -7.77 -1.05
C THR A 169 15.92 -8.57 -1.84
N ARG A 170 16.89 -7.92 -2.49
CA ARG A 170 18.01 -8.61 -3.14
C ARG A 170 19.33 -8.44 -2.39
N ASN A 171 19.63 -7.23 -1.94
CA ASN A 171 20.80 -6.95 -1.09
C ASN A 171 20.34 -6.17 0.13
N GLY A 172 20.10 -6.91 1.20
CA GLY A 172 19.49 -6.42 2.42
C GLY A 172 18.88 -7.59 3.18
N SER A 173 18.54 -7.34 4.43
CA SER A 173 17.85 -8.31 5.27
C SER A 173 16.35 -8.03 5.26
N VAL A 174 15.56 -9.09 5.43
CA VAL A 174 14.15 -8.98 5.76
C VAL A 174 14.00 -9.19 7.26
N ARG A 175 13.48 -8.20 7.98
CA ARG A 175 13.23 -8.28 9.42
C ARG A 175 11.78 -7.95 9.71
N ALA A 176 11.06 -8.87 10.33
CA ALA A 176 9.68 -8.66 10.75
C ALA A 176 9.49 -9.00 12.23
N THR A 177 8.77 -8.17 12.95
CA THR A 177 8.35 -8.42 14.34
C THR A 177 6.88 -8.13 14.50
N GLY A 178 6.18 -8.89 15.34
CA GLY A 178 4.73 -8.73 15.51
C GLY A 178 3.89 -9.07 14.25
N LEU A 179 4.48 -9.78 13.28
CA LEU A 179 3.87 -10.00 11.97
C LEU A 179 2.65 -10.92 12.07
N LYS A 180 1.57 -10.57 11.35
CA LYS A 180 0.32 -11.35 11.27
C LYS A 180 0.02 -11.71 9.82
N GLY A 181 -0.30 -12.97 9.56
CA GLY A 181 -0.66 -13.44 8.22
C GLY A 181 -1.16 -14.88 8.24
N ALA A 182 -2.04 -15.22 7.30
CA ALA A 182 -2.37 -16.61 7.00
C ALA A 182 -1.24 -17.28 6.20
N GLY A 183 -0.56 -16.49 5.37
CA GLY A 183 0.63 -16.91 4.61
C GLY A 183 1.70 -15.84 4.64
N ILE A 184 2.95 -16.23 4.89
CA ILE A 184 4.11 -15.35 4.94
C ILE A 184 5.17 -15.90 4.00
N GLU A 185 5.69 -15.05 3.13
CA GLU A 185 6.80 -15.34 2.22
C GLU A 185 7.83 -14.23 2.36
N ALA A 186 9.07 -14.61 2.68
CA ALA A 186 10.17 -13.69 2.85
C ALA A 186 11.42 -14.18 2.12
N GLU A 187 11.98 -13.34 1.26
CA GLU A 187 13.12 -13.71 0.42
C GLU A 187 14.21 -12.63 0.41
N THR A 188 15.47 -13.07 0.46
CA THR A 188 16.62 -12.26 0.07
C THR A 188 17.69 -13.05 -0.67
N VAL A 189 18.56 -12.37 -1.42
CA VAL A 189 19.73 -13.03 -2.04
C VAL A 189 20.97 -12.87 -1.17
N ASN A 190 21.17 -11.68 -0.60
CA ASN A 190 22.29 -11.36 0.28
C ASN A 190 21.75 -10.63 1.51
N GLY A 191 21.66 -11.34 2.63
CA GLY A 191 21.14 -10.85 3.90
C GLY A 191 20.40 -11.94 4.65
N ASP A 192 20.01 -11.61 5.88
CA ASP A 192 19.26 -12.50 6.74
C ASP A 192 17.75 -12.35 6.52
N VAL A 193 17.01 -13.40 6.84
CA VAL A 193 15.55 -13.38 6.97
C VAL A 193 15.22 -13.67 8.43
N ASP A 194 14.74 -12.65 9.15
CA ASP A 194 14.35 -12.71 10.55
C ASP A 194 12.84 -12.45 10.68
N LEU A 195 12.06 -13.48 11.05
CA LEU A 195 10.61 -13.37 11.14
C LEU A 195 10.11 -13.71 12.56
N GLY A 196 9.61 -12.70 13.27
CA GLY A 196 8.87 -12.83 14.52
C GLY A 196 7.37 -12.68 14.27
N CYS A 197 6.63 -13.78 14.42
CA CYS A 197 5.19 -13.83 14.17
C CYS A 197 4.40 -13.62 15.46
N ALA A 198 3.37 -12.75 15.43
CA ALA A 198 2.41 -12.59 16.52
C ALA A 198 1.23 -13.57 16.41
N HIS A 199 1.08 -14.22 15.26
CA HIS A 199 0.07 -15.24 15.01
C HIS A 199 0.70 -16.37 14.19
N SER A 200 0.33 -17.61 14.48
CA SER A 200 0.79 -18.78 13.73
C SER A 200 0.22 -18.79 12.32
N PRO A 201 1.03 -18.60 11.27
CA PRO A 201 0.55 -18.66 9.89
C PRO A 201 0.26 -20.11 9.50
N GLY A 202 -0.67 -20.32 8.55
CA GLY A 202 -0.84 -21.64 7.93
C GLY A 202 0.36 -21.99 7.03
N THR A 203 0.96 -21.00 6.37
CA THR A 203 2.17 -21.23 5.56
C THR A 203 3.22 -20.16 5.83
N LEU A 204 4.46 -20.58 6.07
CA LEU A 204 5.61 -19.68 6.15
C LEU A 204 6.73 -20.22 5.26
N ASP A 205 7.21 -19.39 4.33
CA ASP A 205 8.39 -19.64 3.51
C ASP A 205 9.43 -18.55 3.74
N GLY A 206 10.65 -18.95 4.10
CA GLY A 206 11.78 -18.07 4.36
C GLY A 206 12.99 -18.54 3.56
N VAL A 207 13.47 -17.71 2.64
CA VAL A 207 14.54 -18.07 1.71
C VAL A 207 15.64 -17.02 1.72
N THR A 208 16.88 -17.47 1.84
CA THR A 208 18.05 -16.66 1.49
C THR A 208 19.06 -17.46 0.70
N ARG A 209 19.98 -16.81 -0.02
CA ARG A 209 21.13 -17.51 -0.62
C ARG A 209 22.38 -17.34 0.23
N ASN A 210 22.63 -16.12 0.72
CA ASN A 210 23.76 -15.78 1.55
C ASN A 210 23.26 -15.06 2.81
N GLY A 211 23.05 -15.82 3.87
CA GLY A 211 22.52 -15.36 5.14
C GLY A 211 21.79 -16.48 5.87
N SER A 212 21.29 -16.16 7.05
CA SER A 212 20.52 -17.10 7.87
C SER A 212 19.02 -16.83 7.77
N VAL A 213 18.22 -17.87 7.95
CA VAL A 213 16.76 -17.77 8.07
C VAL A 213 16.38 -18.13 9.49
N ARG A 214 15.84 -17.17 10.25
CA ARG A 214 15.40 -17.36 11.64
C ARG A 214 13.93 -17.03 11.77
N VAL A 215 13.17 -17.96 12.33
CA VAL A 215 11.73 -17.82 12.55
C VAL A 215 11.40 -18.05 14.02
N THR A 216 10.71 -17.08 14.61
CA THR A 216 10.12 -17.18 15.94
C THR A 216 8.60 -17.18 15.80
N LEU A 217 7.99 -18.31 16.13
CA LEU A 217 6.54 -18.50 16.19
C LEU A 217 6.01 -18.23 17.61
N PRO A 218 4.70 -17.97 17.78
CA PRO A 218 4.10 -17.90 19.11
C PRO A 218 4.33 -19.17 19.96
N SER A 219 4.34 -19.02 21.29
CA SER A 219 4.51 -20.13 22.25
C SER A 219 3.46 -21.25 22.12
N ASP A 220 2.26 -20.90 21.64
CA ASP A 220 1.12 -21.76 21.41
C ASP A 220 1.00 -22.24 19.96
N ALA A 221 2.00 -21.98 19.11
CA ALA A 221 1.96 -22.36 17.71
C ALA A 221 1.68 -23.87 17.53
N PRO A 222 0.88 -24.31 16.54
CA PRO A 222 0.59 -25.72 16.32
C PRO A 222 1.84 -26.50 15.87
N ALA A 223 1.66 -27.79 15.58
CA ALA A 223 2.67 -28.55 14.86
C ALA A 223 2.75 -28.08 13.40
N TYR A 224 3.93 -28.16 12.79
CA TYR A 224 4.14 -27.81 11.39
C TYR A 224 4.78 -28.96 10.62
N ALA A 225 4.37 -29.15 9.37
CA ALA A 225 5.17 -29.85 8.39
C ALA A 225 6.38 -28.97 8.04
N THR A 226 7.53 -29.30 8.63
CA THR A 226 8.74 -28.47 8.57
C THR A 226 9.75 -29.02 7.56
N ASP A 227 10.22 -28.15 6.67
CA ASP A 227 11.30 -28.41 5.70
C ASP A 227 12.36 -27.32 5.84
N ALA A 228 13.43 -27.60 6.60
CA ALA A 228 14.51 -26.65 6.90
C ALA A 228 15.85 -27.14 6.31
N GLN A 229 16.31 -26.48 5.25
CA GLN A 229 17.46 -26.90 4.45
C GLN A 229 18.56 -25.84 4.44
N THR A 230 19.80 -26.28 4.63
CA THR A 230 21.00 -25.48 4.37
C THR A 230 22.05 -26.32 3.65
N VAL A 231 22.84 -25.70 2.76
CA VAL A 231 24.00 -26.36 2.14
C VAL A 231 25.24 -26.19 3.02
N ASN A 232 25.53 -24.96 3.43
CA ASN A 232 26.68 -24.59 4.26
C ASN A 232 26.22 -23.88 5.54
N GLY A 233 25.84 -24.66 6.54
CA GLY A 233 25.44 -24.17 7.86
C GLY A 233 24.78 -25.27 8.69
N ARG A 234 24.03 -24.85 9.70
CA ARG A 234 23.26 -25.74 10.59
C ARG A 234 21.76 -25.44 10.49
N SER A 235 20.97 -26.51 10.42
CA SER A 235 19.52 -26.43 10.62
C SER A 235 19.16 -26.81 12.05
N THR A 236 18.42 -25.94 12.73
CA THR A 236 17.90 -26.17 14.09
C THR A 236 16.39 -25.95 14.11
N THR A 237 15.62 -26.93 14.55
CA THR A 237 14.15 -26.85 14.62
C THR A 237 13.69 -27.20 16.03
N ASN A 238 13.19 -26.20 16.75
CA ASN A 238 12.70 -26.28 18.12
C ASN A 238 11.20 -25.92 18.16
N ILE A 239 10.42 -26.55 17.29
CA ILE A 239 8.97 -26.46 17.23
C ILE A 239 8.39 -27.87 17.06
N PRO A 240 7.14 -28.13 17.49
CA PRO A 240 6.49 -29.41 17.20
C PRO A 240 6.31 -29.64 15.71
N SER A 241 6.59 -30.86 15.30
CA SER A 241 6.59 -31.27 13.90
C SER A 241 5.51 -32.33 13.66
N ASP A 242 4.74 -32.14 12.60
CA ASP A 242 3.83 -33.15 12.06
C ASP A 242 3.95 -33.13 10.53
N ALA A 243 4.64 -34.11 9.96
CA ALA A 243 4.88 -34.19 8.53
C ALA A 243 3.61 -34.51 7.71
N SER A 244 2.53 -34.97 8.38
CA SER A 244 1.25 -35.24 7.74
C SER A 244 0.32 -34.02 7.72
N ASP A 245 0.69 -32.93 8.41
CA ASP A 245 -0.10 -31.71 8.42
C ASP A 245 -0.01 -30.97 7.07
N HIS A 246 -1.15 -30.84 6.39
CA HIS A 246 -1.26 -30.08 5.14
C HIS A 246 -1.75 -28.64 5.35
N THR A 247 -2.14 -28.29 6.58
CA THR A 247 -2.67 -26.98 6.98
C THR A 247 -1.59 -26.04 7.50
N HIS A 248 -0.58 -26.57 8.19
CA HIS A 248 0.56 -25.82 8.71
C HIS A 248 1.87 -26.27 8.07
N ARG A 249 2.46 -25.43 7.21
CA ARG A 249 3.72 -25.70 6.53
C ARG A 249 4.75 -24.62 6.81
N LEU A 250 5.95 -25.06 7.17
CA LEU A 250 7.11 -24.20 7.42
C LEU A 250 8.25 -24.64 6.49
N SER A 251 8.69 -23.76 5.59
CA SER A 251 9.86 -24.01 4.74
C SER A 251 10.92 -22.95 4.99
N LEU A 252 12.15 -23.37 5.29
CA LEU A 252 13.30 -22.50 5.49
C LEU A 252 14.44 -22.97 4.62
N ARG A 253 15.00 -22.11 3.78
CA ARG A 253 16.07 -22.49 2.86
C ARG A 253 17.19 -21.48 2.84
N THR A 254 18.42 -21.98 2.93
CA THR A 254 19.62 -21.20 2.65
C THR A 254 20.70 -22.01 1.93
N VAL A 255 21.60 -21.33 1.23
CA VAL A 255 22.82 -21.96 0.69
C VAL A 255 23.97 -21.75 1.66
N ASN A 256 24.19 -20.52 2.12
CA ASN A 256 25.27 -20.18 3.04
C ASN A 256 24.70 -19.47 4.27
N GLY A 257 24.56 -20.21 5.37
CA GLY A 257 24.04 -19.73 6.65
C GLY A 257 23.19 -20.78 7.34
N ASP A 258 22.62 -20.38 8.48
CA ASP A 258 21.85 -21.29 9.32
C ASP A 258 20.35 -21.17 9.05
N THR A 259 19.61 -22.24 9.33
CA THR A 259 18.15 -22.16 9.45
C THR A 259 17.76 -22.46 10.89
N GLU A 260 16.91 -21.60 11.46
CA GLU A 260 16.40 -21.76 12.82
C GLU A 260 14.90 -21.53 12.85
N ALA A 261 14.17 -22.49 13.44
CA ALA A 261 12.77 -22.31 13.81
C ALA A 261 12.62 -22.56 15.31
N ARG A 262 11.97 -21.63 16.02
CA ARG A 262 11.68 -21.78 17.46
C ARG A 262 10.33 -21.20 17.82
N ARG A 263 9.82 -21.60 18.98
CA ARG A 263 8.75 -20.87 19.67
C ARG A 263 9.35 -19.78 20.57
N GLY A 264 8.69 -18.63 20.62
CA GLY A 264 8.99 -17.52 21.54
C GLY A 264 8.31 -17.64 22.88
#